data_AF-A0A538MWM7-F1
#
_entry.id   AF-A0A538MWM7-F1
#
_cell.length_a   1.000
_cell.length_b   1.000
_cell.length_c   1.000
_cell.angle_alpha   90.00
_cell.angle_beta   90.00
_cell.angle_gamma   90.00
#
_symmetry.space_group_name_H-M   'P 1'
#
loop_
_entity.id
_entity.type
_entity.pdbx_description
1 polymer ?
#
loop_
_entity_poly.entity_id
_entity_poly.type
_entity_poly.pdbx_seq_one_letter_code
_entity_poly.pdbx_strand_id
1 'polypeptide(L)'
;MRIGRSVVRLTGEPVVGWKIWRVEHDEARTRLRSVLYGSLWPPGRPAIADCKKLLRKRHEAPDPLCECGIHVAKSLREWGHYLAVGDDRVFGRALIWGERLEGELGWRAAAAYPVEVQVPATLEDAGSVAAELMVYGVPVEVVGAPAPAKEVVVA
;
A
#
# COMPACT_ATOMS: atom_id res chain seq x y z
N MET A 1 2.96 -9.62 -2.37
CA MET A 1 3.78 -9.49 -1.16
C MET A 1 3.27 -10.47 -0.12
N ARG A 2 4.15 -11.30 0.46
CA ARG A 2 3.85 -12.09 1.66
C ARG A 2 4.44 -11.36 2.86
N ILE A 3 3.79 -11.39 4.01
CA ILE A 3 4.30 -10.71 5.22
C ILE A 3 5.25 -11.57 6.06
N GLY A 4 5.44 -12.86 5.72
CA GLY A 4 6.28 -13.81 6.47
C GLY A 4 5.50 -15.07 6.89
N ARG A 5 6.20 -16.05 7.48
CA ARG A 5 5.61 -17.31 7.97
C ARG A 5 5.05 -17.21 9.39
N SER A 6 5.71 -16.44 10.25
CA SER A 6 5.25 -16.18 11.61
C SER A 6 4.25 -15.03 11.59
N VAL A 7 3.03 -15.27 12.08
CA VAL A 7 1.97 -14.26 12.09
C VAL A 7 1.37 -14.11 13.49
N VAL A 8 1.38 -12.89 14.04
CA VAL A 8 0.76 -12.57 15.34
C VAL A 8 -0.45 -11.67 15.12
N ARG A 9 -1.60 -12.01 15.72
CA ARG A 9 -2.79 -11.15 15.77
C ARG A 9 -2.60 -10.05 16.81
N LEU A 10 -2.82 -8.80 16.42
CA LEU A 10 -2.66 -7.62 17.28
C LEU A 10 -3.88 -6.70 17.21
N THR A 11 -4.25 -6.14 18.36
CA THR A 11 -5.18 -5.01 18.52
C THR A 11 -4.47 -3.93 19.35
N GLY A 12 -4.69 -2.63 19.07
CA GLY A 12 -4.01 -1.52 19.76
C GLY A 12 -3.55 -0.38 18.85
N GLU A 13 -2.50 0.35 19.25
CA GLU A 13 -1.98 1.55 18.57
C GLU A 13 -1.79 1.38 17.05
N PRO A 14 -2.20 2.36 16.22
CA PRO A 14 -1.95 2.35 14.78
C PRO A 14 -0.46 2.16 14.42
N VAL A 15 -0.19 1.48 13.30
CA VAL A 15 1.16 1.24 12.80
C VAL A 15 1.32 1.90 11.44
N VAL A 16 2.49 2.44 11.15
CA VAL A 16 2.81 3.00 9.82
C VAL A 16 3.73 2.04 9.07
N GLY A 17 3.41 1.79 7.80
CA GLY A 17 4.25 0.97 6.93
C GLY A 17 4.22 1.43 5.48
N TRP A 18 5.17 0.92 4.69
CA TRP A 18 5.33 1.24 3.28
C TRP A 18 4.26 0.59 2.42
N LYS A 19 3.79 1.30 1.40
CA LYS A 19 2.76 0.85 0.47
C LYS A 19 3.05 1.33 -0.94
N ILE A 20 2.61 0.53 -1.92
CA ILE A 20 2.50 0.93 -3.32
C ILE A 20 1.05 0.90 -3.76
N TRP A 21 0.68 1.90 -4.54
CA TRP A 21 -0.61 2.01 -5.17
C TRP A 21 -0.45 2.13 -6.69
N ARG A 22 -1.51 1.73 -7.39
CA ARG A 22 -1.79 2.21 -8.73
C ARG A 22 -2.54 3.52 -8.65
N VAL A 23 -2.22 4.43 -9.56
CA VAL A 23 -3.05 5.58 -9.87
C VAL A 23 -4.02 5.14 -10.96
N GLU A 24 -5.32 5.31 -10.70
CA GLU A 24 -6.38 5.13 -11.67
C GLU A 24 -7.05 6.47 -11.91
N HIS A 25 -7.13 6.86 -13.17
CA HIS A 25 -7.87 8.03 -13.61
C HIS A 25 -9.27 7.55 -14.04
N ASP A 26 -10.30 7.98 -13.32
CA ASP A 26 -11.69 7.88 -13.75
C ASP A 26 -12.14 9.29 -14.20
N GLU A 27 -13.11 9.39 -15.11
CA GLU A 27 -13.56 10.64 -15.78
C GLU A 27 -13.84 11.79 -14.79
N ALA A 28 -14.19 11.46 -13.54
CA ALA A 28 -14.46 12.44 -12.52
C ALA A 28 -13.26 12.74 -11.61
N ARG A 29 -12.43 11.75 -11.23
CA ARG A 29 -11.45 11.90 -10.14
C ARG A 29 -10.35 10.82 -10.11
N THR A 30 -9.12 11.22 -9.78
CA THR A 30 -7.98 10.33 -9.57
C THR A 30 -8.08 9.53 -8.27
N ARG A 31 -7.70 8.25 -8.33
CA ARG A 31 -7.84 7.28 -7.24
C ARG A 31 -6.61 6.39 -7.08
N LEU A 32 -6.35 6.02 -5.84
CA LEU A 32 -5.39 4.99 -5.47
C LEU A 32 -6.08 3.61 -5.46
N ARG A 33 -5.39 2.63 -6.02
CA ARG A 33 -5.77 1.21 -5.91
C ARG A 33 -4.63 0.36 -5.40
N SER A 34 -4.98 -0.69 -4.67
CA SER A 34 -3.99 -1.69 -4.27
C SER A 34 -3.44 -2.41 -5.51
N VAL A 35 -2.10 -2.50 -5.59
CA VAL A 35 -1.40 -3.30 -6.60
C VAL A 35 -1.66 -4.80 -6.47
N LEU A 36 -2.06 -5.29 -5.28
CA LEU A 36 -2.24 -6.73 -5.02
C LEU A 36 -3.62 -7.25 -5.41
N TYR A 37 -4.68 -6.52 -5.04
CA TYR A 37 -6.07 -7.00 -5.16
C TYR A 37 -7.02 -5.97 -5.78
N GLY A 38 -6.47 -4.87 -6.32
CA GLY A 38 -7.24 -3.81 -6.98
C GLY A 38 -8.30 -3.16 -6.10
N SER A 39 -8.20 -3.30 -4.77
CA SER A 39 -9.11 -2.65 -3.83
C SER A 39 -8.92 -1.14 -3.90
N LEU A 40 -10.06 -0.43 -3.95
CA LEU A 40 -10.11 1.02 -4.01
C LEU A 40 -9.69 1.62 -2.67
N TRP A 41 -8.93 2.72 -2.74
CA TRP A 41 -8.61 3.57 -1.60
C TRP A 41 -9.30 4.92 -1.83
N PRO A 42 -10.50 5.15 -1.27
CA PRO A 42 -11.22 6.39 -1.51
C PRO A 42 -10.54 7.60 -0.81
N PRO A 43 -10.53 8.80 -1.41
CA PRO A 43 -10.08 10.01 -0.72
C PRO A 43 -10.97 10.34 0.48
N GLY A 44 -10.35 10.82 1.56
CA GLY A 44 -11.02 11.24 2.79
C GLY A 44 -11.69 10.12 3.59
N ARG A 45 -11.52 8.86 3.19
CA ARG A 45 -12.12 7.70 3.86
C ARG A 45 -11.13 6.54 3.96
N PRO A 46 -11.15 5.76 5.04
CA PRO A 46 -10.32 4.57 5.15
C PRO A 46 -10.55 3.57 4.02
N ALA A 47 -9.47 2.98 3.52
CA ALA A 47 -9.55 1.73 2.79
C ALA A 47 -9.88 0.62 3.80
N ILE A 48 -10.92 -0.17 3.51
CA ILE A 48 -11.33 -1.30 4.33
C ILE A 48 -10.97 -2.59 3.59
N ALA A 49 -10.34 -3.51 4.31
CA ALA A 49 -9.99 -4.81 3.78
C ALA A 49 -11.25 -5.66 3.57
N ASP A 50 -11.27 -6.35 2.43
CA ASP A 50 -12.30 -7.33 2.10
C ASP A 50 -11.61 -8.53 1.43
N CYS A 51 -12.12 -9.72 1.69
CA CYS A 51 -11.68 -10.94 1.03
C CYS A 51 -12.39 -11.10 -0.32
N LYS A 52 -11.68 -10.76 -1.40
CA LYS A 52 -12.18 -10.92 -2.77
C LYS A 52 -12.08 -12.35 -3.34
N LYS A 53 -11.68 -13.35 -2.55
CA LYS A 53 -11.54 -14.74 -3.03
C LYS A 53 -12.92 -15.39 -3.11
N LEU A 54 -13.52 -15.40 -4.30
CA LEU A 54 -14.89 -15.90 -4.58
C LEU A 54 -15.13 -17.35 -4.14
N LEU A 55 -14.10 -18.20 -4.14
CA LEU A 55 -14.20 -19.63 -3.81
C LEU A 55 -14.09 -19.93 -2.31
N ARG A 56 -13.92 -18.92 -1.45
CA ARG A 56 -13.86 -19.11 0.01
C ARG A 56 -15.15 -18.66 0.68
N LYS A 57 -15.48 -19.30 1.81
CA LYS A 57 -16.54 -18.83 2.71
C LYS A 57 -16.23 -17.38 3.11
N ARG A 58 -17.26 -16.52 3.15
CA ARG A 58 -17.10 -15.15 3.66
C ARG A 58 -16.48 -15.17 5.06
N HIS A 59 -15.47 -14.35 5.24
CA HIS A 59 -14.77 -14.16 6.51
C HIS A 59 -14.30 -12.71 6.59
N GLU A 60 -14.04 -12.25 7.82
CA GLU A 60 -13.47 -10.94 8.05
C GLU A 60 -12.02 -10.88 7.56
N ALA A 61 -11.56 -9.69 7.19
CA ALA A 61 -10.19 -9.45 6.76
C ALA A 61 -9.49 -8.54 7.78
N PRO A 62 -8.26 -8.86 8.21
CA PRO A 62 -7.42 -9.95 7.72
C PRO A 62 -7.72 -11.29 8.42
N ASP A 63 -7.75 -12.37 7.65
CA ASP A 63 -7.80 -13.73 8.19
C ASP A 63 -6.40 -14.39 8.14
N PRO A 64 -5.90 -15.01 9.22
CA PRO A 64 -4.58 -15.67 9.28
C PRO A 64 -4.40 -16.82 8.30
N LEU A 65 -5.48 -17.53 7.96
CA LEU A 65 -5.51 -18.65 7.01
C LEU A 65 -5.84 -18.20 5.57
N CYS A 66 -6.06 -16.90 5.39
CA CYS A 66 -6.19 -16.25 4.09
C CYS A 66 -5.02 -15.30 3.85
N GLU A 67 -4.89 -14.83 2.61
CA GLU A 67 -3.95 -13.76 2.24
C GLU A 67 -4.67 -12.40 2.11
N CYS A 68 -5.94 -12.32 2.53
CA CYS A 68 -6.68 -11.06 2.52
C CYS A 68 -6.11 -10.07 3.56
N GLY A 69 -6.53 -8.81 3.46
CA GLY A 69 -6.03 -7.72 4.29
C GLY A 69 -5.28 -6.66 3.50
N ILE A 70 -5.18 -5.47 4.07
CA ILE A 70 -4.37 -4.39 3.53
C ILE A 70 -2.92 -4.64 3.91
N HIS A 71 -2.06 -4.84 2.91
CA HIS A 71 -0.65 -5.11 3.12
C HIS A 71 0.15 -3.82 3.19
N VAL A 72 0.98 -3.67 4.21
CA VAL A 72 2.03 -2.65 4.31
C VAL A 72 3.34 -3.31 4.73
N ALA A 73 4.48 -2.78 4.28
CA ALA A 73 5.79 -3.34 4.54
C ALA A 73 6.57 -2.56 5.59
N LYS A 74 7.48 -3.24 6.28
CA LYS A 74 8.47 -2.60 7.18
C LYS A 74 9.48 -1.74 6.41
N SER A 75 9.75 -2.11 5.15
CA SER A 75 10.68 -1.40 4.26
C SER A 75 10.13 -1.29 2.85
N LEU A 76 10.46 -0.20 2.15
CA LEU A 76 10.11 -0.02 0.73
C LEU A 76 10.71 -1.13 -0.16
N ARG A 77 11.87 -1.69 0.23
CA ARG A 77 12.54 -2.78 -0.50
C ARG A 77 11.63 -3.99 -0.76
N GLU A 78 10.74 -4.30 0.19
CA GLU A 78 9.82 -5.44 0.08
C GLU A 78 8.79 -5.27 -1.05
N TRP A 79 8.69 -4.05 -1.58
CA TRP A 79 7.85 -3.73 -2.72
C TRP A 79 8.63 -3.57 -4.04
N GLY A 80 9.94 -3.77 -4.07
CA GLY A 80 10.79 -3.46 -5.22
C GLY A 80 10.30 -4.04 -6.55
N HIS A 81 9.83 -5.29 -6.56
CA HIS A 81 9.25 -5.91 -7.76
C HIS A 81 7.99 -5.19 -8.27
N TYR A 82 7.18 -4.62 -7.39
CA TYR A 82 5.97 -3.87 -7.77
C TYR A 82 6.26 -2.44 -8.20
N LEU A 83 7.38 -1.83 -7.78
CA LEU A 83 7.85 -0.55 -8.33
C LEU A 83 8.39 -0.72 -9.74
N ALA A 84 9.05 -1.85 -10.00
CA ALA A 84 9.66 -2.13 -11.30
C ALA A 84 8.64 -2.49 -12.40
N VAL A 85 7.36 -2.62 -12.05
CA VAL A 85 6.31 -3.08 -12.98
C VAL A 85 5.18 -2.04 -13.06
N GLY A 86 4.96 -1.54 -14.27
CA GLY A 86 3.93 -0.55 -14.58
C GLY A 86 4.46 0.88 -14.55
N ASP A 87 3.77 1.74 -15.28
CA ASP A 87 3.98 3.18 -15.45
C ASP A 87 2.90 4.01 -14.74
N ASP A 88 2.16 3.39 -13.81
CA ASP A 88 1.04 3.96 -13.07
C ASP A 88 1.24 3.86 -11.54
N ARG A 89 2.48 3.66 -11.08
CA ARG A 89 2.80 3.33 -9.68
C ARG A 89 3.25 4.52 -8.87
N VAL A 90 2.59 4.73 -7.73
CA VAL A 90 3.04 5.64 -6.67
C VAL A 90 3.28 4.86 -5.38
N PHE A 91 4.11 5.39 -4.51
CA PHE A 91 4.46 4.73 -3.25
C PHE A 91 4.42 5.70 -2.09
N GLY A 92 4.65 5.24 -0.88
CA GLY A 92 4.64 6.08 0.31
C GLY A 92 4.33 5.27 1.55
N ARG A 93 3.84 5.94 2.58
CA ARG A 93 3.49 5.32 3.85
C ARG A 93 1.99 5.34 4.07
N ALA A 94 1.49 4.30 4.72
CA ALA A 94 0.10 4.18 5.13
C ALA A 94 0.01 3.85 6.62
N LEU A 95 -0.90 4.52 7.31
CA LEU A 95 -1.32 4.16 8.64
C LEU A 95 -2.28 2.97 8.55
N ILE A 96 -2.09 1.96 9.39
CA ILE A 96 -2.93 0.78 9.49
C ILE A 96 -3.47 0.57 10.90
N TRP A 97 -4.72 0.14 11.00
CA TRP A 97 -5.39 -0.06 12.28
C TRP A 97 -6.52 -1.11 12.20
N GLY A 98 -7.18 -1.30 13.33
CA GLY A 98 -8.13 -2.39 13.54
C GLY A 98 -7.41 -3.70 13.80
N GLU A 99 -8.03 -4.81 13.40
CA GLU A 99 -7.37 -6.11 13.46
C GLU A 99 -6.17 -6.14 12.50
N ARG A 100 -5.02 -6.58 13.01
CA ARG A 100 -3.79 -6.69 12.24
C ARG A 100 -3.09 -8.01 12.49
N LEU A 101 -2.40 -8.44 11.45
CA LEU A 101 -1.52 -9.59 11.42
C LEU A 101 -0.11 -9.08 11.14
N GLU A 102 0.79 -9.20 12.10
CA GLU A 102 2.20 -8.86 11.91
C GLU A 102 2.97 -10.09 11.46
N GLY A 103 3.84 -9.91 10.45
CA GLY A 103 4.88 -10.86 10.10
C GLY A 103 6.25 -10.20 10.00
N GLU A 104 7.23 -11.01 9.60
CA GLU A 104 8.64 -10.62 9.48
C GLU A 104 8.85 -9.42 8.55
N LEU A 105 8.13 -9.34 7.43
CA LEU A 105 8.35 -8.35 6.36
C LEU A 105 7.35 -7.17 6.40
N GLY A 106 6.30 -7.28 7.22
CA GLY A 106 5.24 -6.28 7.23
C GLY A 106 3.99 -6.73 7.95
N TRP A 107 2.88 -6.09 7.61
CA TRP A 107 1.59 -6.29 8.26
C TRP A 107 0.47 -6.46 7.25
N ARG A 108 -0.58 -7.19 7.66
CA ARG A 108 -1.90 -7.16 7.03
C ARG A 108 -2.89 -6.55 8.01
N ALA A 109 -3.74 -5.64 7.56
CA ALA A 109 -4.66 -4.91 8.42
C ALA A 109 -6.09 -4.89 7.90
N ALA A 110 -7.03 -4.62 8.80
CA ALA A 110 -8.45 -4.45 8.49
C ALA A 110 -8.74 -3.09 7.86
N ALA A 111 -8.04 -2.04 8.29
CA ALA A 111 -8.22 -0.68 7.78
C ALA A 111 -6.88 0.03 7.57
N ALA A 112 -6.87 0.96 6.61
CA ALA A 112 -5.72 1.81 6.35
C ALA A 112 -6.09 3.15 5.70
N TYR A 113 -5.18 4.11 5.80
CA TYR A 113 -5.23 5.35 5.02
C TYR A 113 -3.80 5.82 4.71
N PRO A 114 -3.54 6.46 3.56
CA PRO A 114 -2.23 7.04 3.28
C PRO A 114 -1.88 8.08 4.34
N VAL A 115 -0.60 8.22 4.66
CA VAL A 115 -0.10 9.36 5.46
C VAL A 115 0.83 10.25 4.65
N GLU A 116 1.37 9.73 3.55
CA GLU A 116 2.06 10.48 2.51
C GLU A 116 2.04 9.67 1.22
N VAL A 117 2.20 10.37 0.10
CA VAL A 117 2.37 9.75 -1.22
C VAL A 117 3.56 10.39 -1.94
N GLN A 118 4.33 9.54 -2.59
CA GLN A 118 5.51 9.87 -3.37
C GLN A 118 5.26 9.42 -4.80
N VAL A 119 5.37 10.37 -5.72
CA VAL A 119 5.14 10.22 -7.15
C VAL A 119 6.50 10.14 -7.85
N PRO A 120 6.91 8.99 -8.40
CA PRO A 120 8.14 8.91 -9.19
C PRO A 120 8.14 9.94 -10.32
N ALA A 121 9.22 10.70 -10.46
CA ALA A 121 9.45 11.65 -11.56
C ALA A 121 9.56 10.97 -12.93
N THR A 122 9.67 9.64 -12.95
CA THR A 122 9.65 8.81 -14.16
C THR A 122 8.24 8.54 -14.68
N LEU A 123 7.20 8.85 -13.90
CA LEU A 123 5.82 8.78 -14.38
C LEU A 123 5.56 9.90 -15.40
N GLU A 124 4.82 9.56 -16.46
CA GLU A 124 4.26 10.58 -17.34
C GLU A 124 3.35 11.52 -16.53
N ASP A 125 3.46 12.81 -16.77
CA ASP A 125 2.72 13.85 -16.05
C ASP A 125 2.78 13.76 -14.52
N ALA A 126 3.93 13.35 -13.96
CA ALA A 126 4.13 13.21 -12.50
C ALA A 126 3.66 14.44 -11.70
N GLY A 127 3.82 15.65 -12.23
CA GLY A 127 3.33 16.88 -11.61
C GLY A 127 1.79 16.96 -11.54
N SER A 128 1.10 16.56 -12.61
CA SER A 128 -0.37 16.51 -12.65
C SER A 128 -0.89 15.42 -11.69
N VAL A 129 -0.29 14.22 -11.76
CA VAL A 129 -0.62 13.12 -10.85
C VAL A 129 -0.46 13.54 -9.38
N ALA A 130 0.63 14.23 -9.04
CA ALA A 130 0.85 14.74 -7.70
C ALA A 130 -0.23 15.74 -7.27
N ALA A 131 -0.58 16.70 -8.14
CA ALA A 131 -1.61 17.69 -7.87
C ALA A 131 -3.00 17.05 -7.64
N GLU A 132 -3.36 16.06 -8.46
CA GLU A 132 -4.64 15.35 -8.33
C GLU A 132 -4.71 14.51 -7.05
N LEU A 133 -3.60 13.89 -6.64
CA LEU A 133 -3.53 13.08 -5.42
C LEU A 133 -3.58 13.91 -4.13
N MET A 134 -3.44 15.25 -4.20
CA MET A 134 -3.68 16.12 -3.05
C MET A 134 -5.11 15.99 -2.48
N VAL A 135 -6.06 15.46 -3.25
CA VAL A 135 -7.42 15.13 -2.78
C VAL A 135 -7.45 14.18 -1.58
N TYR A 136 -6.37 13.42 -1.35
CA TYR A 136 -6.24 12.55 -0.17
C TYR A 136 -5.98 13.34 1.12
N GLY A 137 -5.67 14.64 1.05
CA GLY A 137 -5.41 15.47 2.23
C GLY A 137 -4.14 15.06 2.98
N VAL A 138 -3.17 14.46 2.28
CA VAL A 138 -1.87 14.06 2.80
C VAL A 138 -0.77 14.74 1.98
N PRO A 139 0.46 14.87 2.51
CA PRO A 139 1.58 15.31 1.71
C PRO A 139 1.76 14.45 0.46
N VAL A 140 1.89 15.10 -0.70
CA VAL A 140 2.20 14.46 -1.98
C VAL A 140 3.41 15.15 -2.59
N GLU A 141 4.45 14.36 -2.88
CA GLU A 141 5.72 14.87 -3.39
C GLU A 141 6.15 14.12 -4.65
N VAL A 142 6.62 14.87 -5.66
CA VAL A 142 7.33 14.27 -6.79
C VAL A 142 8.76 14.00 -6.36
N VAL A 143 9.19 12.74 -6.47
CA VAL A 143 10.52 12.29 -6.05
C VAL A 143 11.26 11.68 -7.23
N GLY A 144 12.60 11.70 -7.23
CA GLY A 144 13.38 10.95 -8.20
C GLY A 144 13.06 9.45 -8.17
N ALA A 145 13.59 8.69 -9.13
CA ALA A 145 13.44 7.23 -9.12
C ALA A 145 13.88 6.68 -7.75
N PRO A 146 13.07 5.83 -7.09
CA PRO A 146 13.48 5.22 -5.84
C PRO A 146 14.82 4.51 -6.08
N ALA A 147 15.88 4.97 -5.41
CA ALA A 147 17.20 4.42 -5.62
C ALA A 147 17.13 2.90 -5.44
N PRO A 148 17.72 2.09 -6.33
CA PRO A 148 17.85 0.67 -6.06
C PRO A 148 18.54 0.56 -4.71
N ALA A 149 17.95 -0.22 -3.79
CA ALA A 149 18.52 -0.43 -2.48
C ALA A 149 19.97 -0.87 -2.69
N LYS A 150 20.93 -0.02 -2.32
CA LYS A 150 22.33 -0.44 -2.28
C LYS A 150 22.36 -1.64 -1.34
N GLU A 151 22.71 -2.81 -1.86
CA GLU A 151 23.08 -3.94 -1.02
C GLU A 151 24.24 -3.44 -0.15
N VAL A 152 23.95 -3.25 1.14
CA VAL A 152 25.02 -3.16 2.12
C VAL A 152 25.54 -4.58 2.22
N VAL A 153 26.53 -4.90 1.39
CA VAL A 153 27.35 -6.09 1.57
C VAL A 153 28.11 -5.85 2.87
N VAL A 154 27.67 -6.50 3.93
CA VAL A 154 28.45 -6.59 5.17
C VAL A 154 29.63 -7.49 4.84
N ALA A 155 30.83 -6.89 4.78
CA ALA A 155 32.11 -7.59 4.64
C ALA A 155 32.48 -8.32 5.94
#